data_AF-A0AA93CE06-F1
#
_entry.id   AF-A0AA93CE06-F1
#
_cell.length_a   1.000
_cell.length_b   1.000
_cell.length_c   1.000
_cell.angle_alpha   90.00
_cell.angle_beta   90.00
_cell.angle_gamma   90.00
#
_symmetry.space_group_name_H-M   'P 1'
#
loop_
_entity.id
_entity.type
_entity.pdbx_description
1 polymer ?
#
loop_
_entity_poly.entity_id
_entity_poly.type
_entity_poly.pdbx_seq_one_letter_code
_entity_poly.pdbx_strand_id
1 'polypeptide(L)'
;MNKINYLYIVTILLLQNCNSLKNNTIKEVGMDEAIENVILDFSSLNRVYKKDSIFKVTYTDTFYNMDIEKVKEGHYKSAKGEKTYLDYCLVSITANDHKMFFNSRSDNDIKYNLPSKYLEKDGKLFYWWDKNDSVTNETIKVLEKYGLLQNDDGWSKLPEMSTNDSKKGVDYFFCRNDLSEYKRVITSKSIEYYTPPKLDCN
;
A
#
# COMPACT_ATOMS: atom_id res chain seq x y z
N MET A 1 8.44 -45.91 -51.41
CA MET A 1 8.46 -44.69 -52.26
C MET A 1 7.02 -44.23 -52.35
N ASN A 2 6.57 -43.14 -51.74
CA ASN A 2 7.04 -41.76 -51.89
C ASN A 2 6.86 -40.94 -50.60
N LYS A 3 7.84 -40.08 -50.34
CA LYS A 3 7.85 -39.06 -49.30
C LYS A 3 6.86 -37.95 -49.69
N ILE A 4 5.88 -37.66 -48.84
CA ILE A 4 5.09 -36.44 -48.95
C ILE A 4 5.85 -35.35 -48.19
N ASN A 5 6.26 -34.32 -48.94
CA ASN A 5 6.95 -33.12 -48.46
C ASN A 5 6.03 -32.34 -47.51
N TYR A 6 6.32 -32.37 -46.20
CA TYR A 6 5.92 -31.34 -45.26
C TYR A 6 6.83 -30.13 -45.46
N LEU A 7 6.59 -29.35 -46.51
CA LEU A 7 7.22 -28.06 -46.71
C LEU A 7 6.12 -27.05 -47.08
N TYR A 8 6.07 -25.96 -46.32
CA TYR A 8 5.24 -24.75 -46.51
C TYR A 8 3.88 -24.64 -45.81
N ILE A 9 3.77 -24.88 -44.48
CA ILE A 9 2.81 -24.12 -43.64
C ILE A 9 3.37 -23.94 -42.20
N VAL A 10 4.56 -23.35 -42.02
CA VAL A 10 5.07 -22.98 -40.68
C VAL A 10 5.85 -21.65 -40.69
N THR A 11 5.37 -20.64 -41.42
CA THR A 11 6.11 -19.35 -41.49
C THR A 11 5.27 -18.09 -41.30
N ILE A 12 4.02 -18.17 -40.81
CA ILE A 12 3.24 -16.96 -40.48
C ILE A 12 2.50 -17.14 -39.16
N LEU A 13 3.23 -17.17 -38.04
CA LEU A 13 2.66 -16.95 -36.70
C LEU A 13 3.65 -16.23 -35.75
N LEU A 14 4.68 -15.56 -36.27
CA LEU A 14 5.66 -14.81 -35.46
C LEU A 14 5.40 -13.29 -35.39
N LEU A 15 4.20 -12.84 -35.73
CA LEU A 15 3.77 -11.46 -35.45
C LEU A 15 2.60 -11.48 -34.46
N GLN A 16 2.84 -12.03 -33.27
CA GLN A 16 1.99 -11.73 -32.12
C GLN A 16 2.77 -10.80 -31.18
N ASN A 17 2.38 -9.52 -31.27
CA ASN A 17 2.35 -8.53 -30.20
C ASN A 17 3.54 -8.51 -29.23
N CYS A 18 4.42 -7.52 -29.40
CA CYS A 18 5.17 -6.98 -28.27
C CYS A 18 4.18 -6.54 -27.19
N ASN A 19 4.05 -7.38 -26.17
CA ASN A 19 3.20 -7.20 -25.00
C ASN A 19 3.52 -5.90 -24.26
N SER A 20 2.57 -4.97 -24.16
CA SER A 20 2.61 -3.88 -23.18
C SER A 20 2.29 -4.34 -21.75
N LEU A 21 2.02 -5.64 -21.55
CA LEU A 21 1.63 -6.22 -20.27
C LEU A 21 2.81 -6.51 -19.33
N LYS A 22 4.03 -6.68 -19.87
CA LYS A 22 5.17 -7.25 -19.12
C LYS A 22 5.79 -6.31 -18.08
N ASN A 23 5.71 -4.99 -18.28
CA ASN A 23 6.36 -4.01 -17.41
C ASN A 23 5.59 -3.78 -16.10
N ASN A 24 4.26 -3.81 -16.14
CA ASN A 24 3.43 -3.59 -14.96
C ASN A 24 3.53 -4.76 -13.98
N THR A 25 3.47 -6.00 -14.47
CA THR A 25 3.56 -7.20 -13.62
C THR A 25 4.91 -7.34 -12.93
N ILE A 26 6.03 -7.01 -13.60
CA ILE A 26 7.36 -7.06 -12.95
C ILE A 26 7.46 -6.01 -11.84
N LYS A 27 6.92 -4.80 -12.07
CA LYS A 27 6.90 -3.74 -11.05
C LYS A 27 6.02 -4.12 -9.86
N GLU A 28 4.90 -4.80 -10.09
CA GLU A 28 4.01 -5.32 -9.03
C GLU A 28 4.69 -6.41 -8.20
N VAL A 29 5.32 -7.39 -8.85
CA VAL A 29 6.12 -8.42 -8.16
C VAL A 29 7.22 -7.77 -7.30
N GLY A 30 7.91 -6.76 -7.84
CA GLY A 30 8.90 -6.01 -7.07
C GLY A 30 8.31 -5.21 -5.90
N MET A 31 7.03 -4.80 -5.98
CA MET A 31 6.37 -4.06 -4.90
C MET A 31 5.98 -4.96 -3.74
N ASP A 32 5.42 -6.13 -4.00
CA ASP A 32 5.07 -7.11 -2.95
C ASP A 32 6.35 -7.51 -2.18
N GLU A 33 7.45 -7.78 -2.89
CA GLU A 33 8.75 -8.06 -2.28
C GLU A 33 9.28 -6.86 -1.45
N ALA A 34 9.16 -5.64 -1.97
CA ALA A 34 9.55 -4.44 -1.24
C ALA A 34 8.75 -4.24 0.06
N ILE A 35 7.44 -4.49 0.03
CA ILE A 35 6.56 -4.44 1.21
C ILE A 35 6.98 -5.50 2.24
N GLU A 36 7.21 -6.73 1.83
CA GLU A 36 7.67 -7.80 2.73
C GLU A 36 9.01 -7.44 3.39
N ASN A 37 9.96 -6.93 2.60
CA ASN A 37 11.26 -6.51 3.10
C ASN A 37 11.18 -5.41 4.16
N VAL A 38 10.33 -4.39 3.97
CA VAL A 38 10.17 -3.33 4.97
C VAL A 38 9.38 -3.77 6.19
N ILE A 39 8.50 -4.78 6.07
CA ILE A 39 7.87 -5.41 7.23
C ILE A 39 8.93 -6.11 8.07
N LEU A 40 9.87 -6.83 7.45
CA LEU A 40 10.98 -7.48 8.18
C LEU A 40 11.88 -6.46 8.91
N ASP A 41 12.24 -5.36 8.25
CA ASP A 41 13.00 -4.27 8.89
C ASP A 41 12.21 -3.62 10.04
N PHE A 42 10.93 -3.32 9.81
CA PHE A 42 10.04 -2.75 10.82
C PHE A 42 9.95 -3.65 12.05
N SER A 43 9.76 -4.95 11.85
CA SER A 43 9.64 -5.94 12.91
C SER A 43 10.91 -6.09 13.74
N SER A 44 12.09 -5.92 13.13
CA SER A 44 13.36 -6.12 13.83
C SER A 44 13.83 -4.87 14.58
N LEU A 45 13.58 -3.67 14.04
CA LEU A 45 14.24 -2.45 14.51
C LEU A 45 13.32 -1.45 15.23
N ASN A 46 11.99 -1.58 15.08
CA ASN A 46 11.08 -0.52 15.51
C ASN A 46 10.47 -0.72 16.91
N ARG A 47 10.41 0.36 17.70
CA ARG A 47 9.75 0.36 19.02
C ARG A 47 8.22 0.25 18.91
N VAL A 48 7.63 0.77 17.84
CA VAL A 48 6.19 0.68 17.55
C VAL A 48 5.77 -0.78 17.39
N TYR A 49 6.59 -1.59 16.70
CA TYR A 49 6.35 -3.02 16.56
C TYR A 49 6.21 -3.76 17.91
N LYS A 50 6.96 -3.34 18.93
CA LYS A 50 6.91 -3.93 20.27
C LYS A 50 5.64 -3.56 21.05
N LYS A 51 5.05 -2.40 20.76
CA LYS A 51 3.94 -1.82 21.53
C LYS A 51 2.58 -2.16 20.96
N ASP A 52 2.49 -2.30 19.65
CA ASP A 52 1.24 -2.53 18.94
C ASP A 52 1.24 -3.93 18.30
N SER A 53 0.07 -4.40 17.86
CA SER A 53 -0.12 -5.73 17.26
C SER A 53 -0.75 -5.69 15.87
N ILE A 54 -1.23 -4.52 15.43
CA ILE A 54 -1.92 -4.37 14.16
C ILE A 54 -1.34 -3.15 13.44
N PHE A 55 -0.92 -3.36 12.20
CA PHE A 55 -0.24 -2.36 11.39
C PHE A 55 -0.88 -2.21 10.03
N LYS A 56 -1.24 -0.97 9.70
CA LYS A 56 -1.61 -0.59 8.34
C LYS A 56 -0.34 -0.33 7.53
N VAL A 57 -0.23 -0.97 6.38
CA VAL A 57 0.77 -0.68 5.36
C VAL A 57 0.12 0.14 4.25
N THR A 58 0.77 1.21 3.84
CA THR A 58 0.30 2.10 2.77
C THR A 58 1.38 2.28 1.73
N TYR A 59 1.08 1.94 0.49
CA TYR A 59 1.92 2.28 -0.66
C TYR A 59 1.46 3.61 -1.27
N THR A 60 2.41 4.54 -1.43
CA THR A 60 2.19 5.82 -2.08
C THR A 60 3.12 5.92 -3.29
N ASP A 61 2.53 5.79 -4.47
CA ASP A 61 3.26 5.81 -5.73
C ASP A 61 3.87 7.19 -5.98
N THR A 62 3.13 8.28 -5.75
CA THR A 62 3.60 9.65 -5.91
C THR A 62 3.06 10.51 -4.78
N PHE A 63 3.86 11.44 -4.28
CA PHE A 63 3.43 12.36 -3.22
C PHE A 63 3.95 13.78 -3.45
N TYR A 64 3.40 14.72 -2.69
CA TYR A 64 3.72 16.14 -2.77
C TYR A 64 3.78 16.72 -1.36
N ASN A 65 4.46 17.85 -1.20
CA ASN A 65 4.40 18.60 0.05
C ASN A 65 3.09 19.38 0.12
N MET A 66 2.48 19.48 1.30
CA MET A 66 1.44 20.46 1.59
C MET A 66 2.06 21.76 2.13
N ASP A 67 1.53 22.87 1.65
CA ASP A 67 1.83 24.22 2.13
C ASP A 67 0.62 24.80 2.88
N ILE A 68 0.87 25.81 3.72
CA ILE A 68 -0.18 26.53 4.44
C ILE A 68 -0.45 27.84 3.70
N GLU A 69 -1.63 27.96 3.11
CA GLU A 69 -2.08 29.14 2.39
C GLU A 69 -2.96 30.03 3.27
N LYS A 70 -2.67 31.34 3.32
CA LYS A 70 -3.53 32.33 3.95
C LYS A 70 -4.73 32.62 3.05
N VAL A 71 -5.94 32.31 3.51
CA VAL A 71 -7.18 32.60 2.78
C VAL A 71 -7.67 34.00 3.09
N LYS A 72 -7.63 34.37 4.38
CA LYS A 72 -7.91 35.71 4.89
C LYS A 72 -7.20 35.89 6.23
N GLU A 73 -7.25 37.09 6.79
CA GLU A 73 -6.65 37.35 8.09
C GLU A 73 -7.16 36.39 9.16
N GLY A 74 -6.24 35.70 9.86
CA GLY A 74 -6.57 34.69 10.87
C GLY A 74 -7.05 33.33 10.33
N HIS A 75 -7.21 33.15 9.02
CA HIS A 75 -7.69 31.91 8.42
C HIS A 75 -6.74 31.36 7.37
N TYR A 76 -6.27 30.16 7.63
CA TYR A 76 -5.34 29.41 6.78
C TYR A 76 -5.96 28.08 6.37
N LYS A 77 -5.53 27.55 5.23
CA LYS A 77 -5.88 26.21 4.77
C LYS A 77 -4.62 25.47 4.34
N SER A 78 -4.63 24.15 4.42
CA SER A 78 -3.64 23.35 3.72
C SER A 78 -3.93 23.38 2.23
N ALA A 79 -2.89 23.51 1.43
CA ALA A 79 -2.96 23.43 -0.03
C ALA A 79 -1.81 22.57 -0.55
N LYS A 80 -1.95 22.06 -1.77
CA LYS A 80 -0.86 21.35 -2.44
C LYS A 80 0.27 22.35 -2.72
N GLY A 81 1.45 22.06 -2.20
CA GLY A 81 2.66 22.82 -2.46
C GLY A 81 3.24 22.53 -3.84
N GLU A 82 4.26 23.32 -4.19
CA GLU A 82 4.88 23.26 -5.53
C GLU A 82 5.65 21.97 -5.77
N LYS A 83 6.21 21.37 -4.71
CA LYS A 83 7.10 20.23 -4.82
C LYS A 83 6.34 18.91 -4.87
N THR A 84 6.46 18.22 -6.01
CA THR A 84 6.00 16.84 -6.22
C THR A 84 7.21 15.93 -6.39
N TYR A 85 7.19 14.75 -5.77
CA TYR A 85 8.27 13.77 -5.81
C TYR A 85 7.92 12.66 -6.79
N LEU A 86 8.39 12.81 -8.03
CA LEU A 86 8.12 11.84 -9.09
C LEU A 86 9.11 10.68 -9.08
N ASP A 87 10.35 10.89 -8.64
CA ASP A 87 11.38 9.85 -8.69
C ASP A 87 11.28 8.85 -7.53
N TYR A 88 10.44 9.16 -6.53
CA TYR A 88 10.31 8.37 -5.31
C TYR A 88 8.98 7.64 -5.28
N CYS A 89 8.95 6.50 -4.60
CA CYS A 89 7.74 5.91 -4.05
C CYS A 89 7.97 5.56 -2.58
N LEU A 90 6.88 5.35 -1.85
CA LEU A 90 6.91 5.22 -0.39
C LEU A 90 6.08 4.03 0.06
N VAL A 91 6.61 3.28 1.03
CA VAL A 91 5.83 2.39 1.87
C VAL A 91 5.81 2.94 3.30
N SER A 92 4.62 3.15 3.84
CA SER A 92 4.43 3.62 5.21
C SER A 92 3.82 2.52 6.07
N ILE A 93 4.36 2.30 7.27
CA ILE A 93 3.84 1.37 8.27
C ILE A 93 3.44 2.15 9.52
N THR A 94 2.16 2.05 9.91
CA THR A 94 1.61 2.72 11.09
C THR A 94 0.81 1.74 11.94
N ALA A 95 0.87 1.89 13.27
CA ALA A 95 -0.03 1.15 14.16
C ALA A 95 -1.47 1.63 13.93
N ASN A 96 -2.37 0.71 13.59
CA ASN A 96 -3.75 1.04 13.25
C ASN A 96 -4.66 -0.14 13.61
N ASP A 97 -5.46 0.06 14.64
CA ASP A 97 -6.49 -0.85 15.14
C ASP A 97 -7.91 -0.31 14.87
N HIS A 98 -8.04 0.66 13.96
CA HIS A 98 -9.34 1.22 13.60
C HIS A 98 -10.21 0.16 12.94
N LYS A 99 -11.43 0.00 13.47
CA LYS A 99 -12.41 -0.92 12.92
C LYS A 99 -12.91 -0.41 11.56
N MET A 100 -13.04 -1.34 10.63
CA MET A 100 -13.58 -1.15 9.30
C MET A 100 -14.99 -1.70 9.25
N PHE A 101 -15.89 -0.97 8.60
CA PHE A 101 -17.24 -1.43 8.37
C PHE A 101 -17.25 -2.65 7.43
N PHE A 102 -18.01 -3.65 7.81
CA PHE A 102 -18.23 -4.86 7.04
C PHE A 102 -19.68 -5.29 7.17
N ASN A 103 -20.32 -5.60 6.04
CA ASN A 103 -21.69 -6.11 6.02
C ASN A 103 -21.69 -7.42 5.25
N SER A 104 -21.87 -8.51 5.99
CA SER A 104 -21.89 -9.87 5.44
C SER A 104 -23.09 -10.16 4.53
N ARG A 105 -24.08 -9.25 4.45
CA ARG A 105 -25.27 -9.36 3.60
C ARG A 105 -25.15 -8.58 2.28
N SER A 106 -24.08 -7.79 2.10
CA SER A 106 -23.82 -7.02 0.88
C SER A 106 -22.92 -7.84 -0.03
N ASP A 107 -23.46 -8.32 -1.15
CA ASP A 107 -22.69 -9.15 -2.09
C ASP A 107 -21.63 -8.37 -2.87
N ASN A 108 -21.66 -7.03 -2.90
CA ASN A 108 -20.75 -6.26 -3.76
C ASN A 108 -20.15 -4.99 -3.13
N ASP A 109 -20.90 -4.07 -2.52
CA ASP A 109 -20.37 -2.72 -2.27
C ASP A 109 -19.46 -2.59 -1.03
N ILE A 110 -19.60 -3.45 -0.02
CA ILE A 110 -18.91 -3.26 1.28
C ILE A 110 -17.57 -4.01 1.32
N LYS A 111 -17.36 -4.93 0.37
CA LYS A 111 -16.11 -5.67 0.24
C LYS A 111 -14.95 -4.81 -0.28
N TYR A 112 -15.22 -3.79 -1.10
CA TYR A 112 -14.19 -2.98 -1.75
C TYR A 112 -13.41 -2.04 -0.82
N ASN A 113 -13.90 -1.78 0.39
CA ASN A 113 -13.19 -0.94 1.37
C ASN A 113 -12.30 -1.72 2.33
N LEU A 114 -12.27 -3.05 2.26
CA LEU A 114 -11.38 -3.87 3.07
C LEU A 114 -10.01 -4.06 2.37
N PRO A 115 -8.93 -4.21 3.14
CA PRO A 115 -7.63 -4.56 2.57
C PRO A 115 -7.73 -5.92 1.88
N SER A 116 -7.09 -6.06 0.72
CA SER A 116 -7.04 -7.31 -0.06
C SER A 116 -5.90 -8.22 0.37
N LYS A 117 -4.81 -7.63 0.89
CA LYS A 117 -3.59 -8.33 1.28
C LYS A 117 -3.32 -8.23 2.77
N TYR A 118 -2.62 -9.23 3.30
CA TYR A 118 -2.20 -9.27 4.69
C TYR A 118 -0.94 -10.13 4.88
N LEU A 119 -0.26 -9.92 6.01
CA LEU A 119 0.82 -10.78 6.50
C LEU A 119 0.69 -10.93 8.02
N GLU A 120 0.60 -12.18 8.49
CA GLU A 120 0.71 -12.50 9.92
C GLU A 120 2.16 -12.81 10.29
N LYS A 121 2.73 -12.06 11.25
CA LYS A 121 4.10 -12.25 11.71
C LYS A 121 4.19 -12.11 13.22
N ASP A 122 4.72 -13.13 13.90
CA ASP A 122 4.92 -13.17 15.35
C ASP A 122 3.63 -12.84 16.14
N GLY A 123 2.48 -13.33 15.66
CA GLY A 123 1.15 -13.08 16.23
C GLY A 123 0.61 -11.65 16.04
N LYS A 124 1.17 -10.91 15.08
CA LYS A 124 0.79 -9.54 14.73
C LYS A 124 0.34 -9.48 13.27
N LEU A 125 -0.54 -8.53 12.96
CA LEU A 125 -1.12 -8.36 11.63
C LEU A 125 -0.54 -7.15 10.91
N PHE A 126 -0.14 -7.34 9.66
CA PHE A 126 0.07 -6.29 8.68
C PHE A 126 -1.00 -6.41 7.60
N TYR A 127 -1.58 -5.31 7.14
CA TYR A 127 -2.59 -5.31 6.09
C TYR A 127 -2.46 -4.11 5.14
N TRP A 128 -2.82 -4.30 3.88
CA TRP A 128 -2.85 -3.23 2.87
C TRP A 128 -3.87 -3.48 1.75
N TRP A 129 -4.16 -2.41 1.02
CA TRP A 129 -4.99 -2.44 -0.18
C TRP A 129 -4.08 -2.57 -1.39
N ASP A 130 -4.21 -3.68 -2.08
CA ASP A 130 -3.70 -3.84 -3.43
C ASP A 130 -4.88 -3.72 -4.40
N LYS A 131 -4.79 -2.73 -5.30
CA LYS A 131 -5.81 -2.40 -6.31
C LYS A 131 -6.00 -3.51 -7.36
N ASN A 132 -5.01 -4.39 -7.50
CA ASN A 132 -5.04 -5.47 -8.49
C ASN A 132 -5.57 -6.78 -7.88
N ASP A 133 -5.64 -6.86 -6.55
CA ASP A 133 -6.12 -8.02 -5.83
C ASP A 133 -7.51 -7.80 -5.24
N SER A 134 -8.35 -8.82 -5.38
CA SER A 134 -9.67 -8.82 -4.77
C SER A 134 -9.61 -9.34 -3.34
N VAL A 135 -10.37 -8.71 -2.44
CA VAL A 135 -10.56 -9.23 -1.08
C VAL A 135 -11.09 -10.67 -1.14
N THR A 136 -10.57 -11.56 -0.31
CA THR A 136 -11.00 -12.96 -0.24
C THR A 136 -11.73 -13.24 1.07
N ASN A 137 -12.46 -14.36 1.15
CA ASN A 137 -13.04 -14.83 2.41
C ASN A 137 -11.98 -15.14 3.46
N GLU A 138 -10.78 -15.50 3.03
CA GLU A 138 -9.63 -15.71 3.92
C GLU A 138 -9.17 -14.38 4.53
N THR A 139 -9.01 -13.35 3.70
CA THR A 139 -8.67 -12.00 4.18
C THR A 139 -9.72 -11.50 5.19
N ILE A 140 -11.01 -11.69 4.92
CA ILE A 140 -12.10 -11.31 5.84
C ILE A 140 -11.98 -12.05 7.18
N LYS A 141 -11.74 -13.36 7.17
CA LYS A 141 -11.55 -14.15 8.40
C LYS A 141 -10.35 -13.68 9.22
N VAL A 142 -9.27 -13.27 8.56
CA VAL A 142 -8.10 -12.71 9.26
C VAL A 142 -8.44 -11.36 9.89
N LEU A 143 -9.10 -10.46 9.17
CA LEU A 143 -9.53 -9.18 9.75
C LEU A 143 -10.48 -9.38 10.93
N GLU A 144 -11.40 -10.34 10.84
CA GLU A 144 -12.31 -10.72 11.94
C GLU A 144 -11.54 -11.27 13.15
N LYS A 145 -10.57 -12.17 12.93
CA LYS A 145 -9.68 -12.74 13.96
C LYS A 145 -8.97 -11.66 14.78
N TYR A 146 -8.55 -10.57 14.14
CA TYR A 146 -7.89 -9.43 14.81
C TYR A 146 -8.87 -8.35 15.29
N GLY A 147 -10.18 -8.58 15.20
CA GLY A 147 -11.20 -7.65 15.70
C GLY A 147 -11.33 -6.35 14.91
N LEU A 148 -10.87 -6.34 13.65
CA LEU A 148 -10.87 -5.16 12.79
C LEU A 148 -12.21 -4.93 12.07
N LEU A 149 -13.16 -5.86 12.15
CA LEU A 149 -14.45 -5.72 11.48
C LEU A 149 -15.53 -5.26 12.46
N GLN A 150 -16.32 -4.28 12.02
CA GLN A 150 -17.55 -3.83 12.68
C GLN A 150 -18.71 -4.06 11.72
N ASN A 151 -19.80 -4.66 12.20
CA ASN A 151 -21.01 -4.80 11.40
C ASN A 151 -21.57 -3.41 11.04
N ASP A 152 -22.01 -3.24 9.79
CA ASP A 152 -22.74 -2.05 9.34
C ASP A 152 -24.20 -2.41 9.08
N ASP A 153 -25.01 -2.32 10.15
CA ASP A 153 -26.45 -2.56 10.13
C ASP A 153 -27.28 -1.30 9.80
N GLY A 154 -26.63 -0.22 9.34
CA GLY A 154 -27.27 1.06 9.01
C GLY A 154 -27.62 1.94 10.23
N TRP A 155 -27.40 1.44 11.46
CA TRP A 155 -27.54 2.19 12.71
C TRP A 155 -26.26 2.16 13.57
N SER A 156 -25.21 1.59 13.00
CA SER A 156 -23.93 1.39 13.65
C SER A 156 -23.31 2.74 14.01
N LYS A 157 -23.02 2.93 15.30
CA LYS A 157 -22.25 4.08 15.77
C LYS A 157 -20.94 4.13 14.98
N LEU A 158 -20.57 5.31 14.49
CA LEU A 158 -19.23 5.52 13.91
C LEU A 158 -18.21 4.91 14.87
N PRO A 159 -17.26 4.09 14.38
CA PRO A 159 -16.22 3.55 15.24
C PRO A 159 -15.56 4.72 15.98
N GLU A 160 -15.22 4.52 17.26
CA GLU A 160 -14.48 5.53 18.00
C GLU A 160 -13.16 5.80 17.29
N MET A 161 -13.12 6.87 16.52
CA MET A 161 -11.92 7.34 15.85
C MET A 161 -11.10 8.10 16.88
N SER A 162 -10.30 7.38 17.66
CA SER A 162 -9.23 8.02 18.43
C SER A 162 -8.02 8.19 17.51
N THR A 163 -7.70 9.44 17.19
CA THR A 163 -6.43 9.79 16.55
C THR A 163 -5.46 10.24 17.64
N ASN A 164 -4.28 9.62 17.67
CA ASN A 164 -3.21 10.05 18.54
C ASN A 164 -2.05 10.52 17.67
N ASP A 165 -1.99 11.83 17.47
CA ASP A 165 -1.00 12.50 16.60
C ASP A 165 0.45 12.36 17.13
N SER A 166 0.64 11.83 18.35
CA SER A 166 1.96 11.47 18.86
C SER A 166 2.43 10.08 18.43
N LYS A 167 1.53 9.21 17.92
CA LYS A 167 1.90 7.90 17.39
C LYS A 167 2.80 8.09 16.18
N LYS A 168 3.96 7.45 16.21
CA LYS A 168 4.91 7.48 15.10
C LYS A 168 4.63 6.33 14.15
N GLY A 169 4.71 6.61 12.86
CA GLY A 169 4.86 5.63 11.80
C GLY A 169 6.32 5.49 11.38
N VAL A 170 6.51 4.64 10.39
CA VAL A 170 7.79 4.51 9.68
C VAL A 170 7.54 4.59 8.19
N ASP A 171 8.27 5.49 7.56
CA ASP A 171 8.21 5.76 6.14
C ASP A 171 9.50 5.23 5.49
N TYR A 172 9.33 4.37 4.49
CA TYR A 172 10.38 3.73 3.72
C TYR A 172 10.36 4.29 2.30
N PHE A 173 11.33 5.15 2.01
CA PHE A 173 11.46 5.81 0.72
C PHE A 173 12.31 4.96 -0.20
N PHE A 174 11.81 4.71 -1.40
CA PHE A 174 12.50 3.99 -2.46
C PHE A 174 12.68 4.87 -3.69
N CYS A 175 13.69 4.56 -4.49
CA CYS A 175 13.73 5.04 -5.86
C CYS A 175 12.67 4.30 -6.68
N ARG A 176 11.87 5.01 -7.46
CA ARG A 176 10.75 4.40 -8.20
C ARG A 176 11.20 3.29 -9.17
N ASN A 177 12.39 3.48 -9.74
CA ASN A 177 12.97 2.56 -10.71
C ASN A 177 13.77 1.42 -10.05
N ASP A 178 14.04 1.51 -8.74
CA ASP A 178 14.83 0.54 -7.99
C ASP A 178 14.31 0.43 -6.55
N LEU A 179 13.61 -0.68 -6.28
CA LEU A 179 13.01 -0.97 -4.99
C LEU A 179 13.93 -1.80 -4.08
N SER A 180 15.18 -2.05 -4.47
CA SER A 180 16.11 -2.91 -3.72
C SER A 180 16.67 -2.24 -2.46
N GLU A 181 16.76 -0.90 -2.46
CA GLU A 181 17.24 -0.12 -1.33
C GLU A 181 16.24 0.97 -0.93
N TYR A 182 16.25 1.33 0.35
CA TYR A 182 15.40 2.38 0.88
C TYR A 182 16.07 3.24 1.95
N LYS A 183 15.54 4.46 2.13
CA LYS A 183 15.81 5.30 3.30
C LYS A 183 14.64 5.26 4.25
N ARG A 184 14.92 4.94 5.52
CA ARG A 184 13.92 4.85 6.59
C ARG A 184 13.81 6.15 7.38
N VAL A 185 12.58 6.61 7.62
CA VAL A 185 12.26 7.76 8.47
C VAL A 185 11.23 7.37 9.51
N ILE A 186 11.50 7.69 10.78
CA ILE A 186 10.54 7.50 11.87
C ILE A 186 9.93 8.86 12.21
N THR A 187 8.63 9.01 12.02
CA THR A 187 7.94 10.31 12.11
C THR A 187 6.52 10.15 12.62
N SER A 188 5.97 11.18 13.25
CA SER A 188 4.53 11.28 13.54
C SER A 188 3.80 12.21 12.56
N LYS A 189 4.52 12.79 11.60
CA LYS A 189 3.95 13.66 10.57
C LYS A 189 3.54 12.83 9.37
N SER A 190 2.38 13.13 8.78
CA SER A 190 2.04 12.60 7.46
C SER A 190 3.06 13.05 6.42
N ILE A 191 3.22 12.25 5.37
CA ILE A 191 4.26 12.42 4.36
C ILE A 191 4.27 13.82 3.72
N GLU A 192 3.10 14.42 3.56
CA GLU A 192 2.95 15.72 2.92
C GLU A 192 3.50 16.87 3.77
N TYR A 193 3.69 16.67 5.09
CA TYR A 193 4.05 17.73 6.03
C TYR A 193 5.53 17.73 6.44
N TYR A 194 6.38 16.97 5.75
CA TYR A 194 7.82 17.03 5.98
C TYR A 194 8.60 16.78 4.68
N THR A 195 9.87 17.21 4.67
CA THR A 195 10.74 16.98 3.52
C THR A 195 11.28 15.54 3.56
N PRO A 196 11.04 14.71 2.54
CA PRO A 196 11.57 13.36 2.48
C PRO A 196 13.10 13.38 2.41
N PRO A 197 13.77 12.28 2.81
CA PRO A 197 15.21 12.18 2.69
C PRO A 197 15.60 12.24 1.21
N LYS A 198 16.80 12.76 0.91
CA LYS A 198 17.34 12.69 -0.44
C LYS A 198 17.75 11.25 -0.74
N LEU A 199 17.28 10.69 -1.84
CA LEU A 199 17.76 9.44 -2.41
C LEU A 199 18.50 9.73 -3.72
N ASP A 200 19.58 9.00 -3.96
CA ASP A 200 20.33 9.06 -5.20
C ASP A 200 19.71 8.07 -6.19
N CYS A 201 18.63 8.51 -6.83
CA CYS A 201 17.92 7.72 -7.83
C CYS A 201 18.57 7.95 -9.20
N ASN A 202 19.12 6.88 -9.78
CA ASN A 202 19.75 6.89 -11.10
C ASN A 202 18.73 6.88 -12.23
#